data_AF-A0A847LTT1-F1
#
_entry.id   AF-A0A847LTT1-F1
#
_cell.length_a   1.000
_cell.length_b   1.000
_cell.length_c   1.000
_cell.angle_alpha   90.00
_cell.angle_beta   90.00
_cell.angle_gamma   90.00
#
_symmetry.space_group_name_H-M   'P 1'
#
loop_
_entity.id
_entity.type
_entity.pdbx_description
1 polymer ?
#
loop_
_entity_poly.entity_id
_entity_poly.type
_entity_poly.pdbx_seq_one_letter_code
_entity_poly.pdbx_strand_id
1 'polypeptide(L)'
;MKKNADESSNYTTTNARIIDKWVESGWEWGKPINHETFLNARMGIWSVVLTRIKPVPEDWFCDFKNANILGLACGGGQQIPIFTALGASCTVMDIS
;
A
#
# COMPACT_ATOMS: atom_id res chain seq x y z
N MET A 1 -37.27 6.85 28.97
CA MET A 1 -36.20 6.04 28.35
C MET A 1 -35.32 6.96 27.53
N LYS A 2 -34.06 7.17 27.94
CA LYS A 2 -33.12 7.99 27.18
C LYS A 2 -32.75 7.23 25.91
N LYS A 3 -32.98 7.83 24.74
CA LYS A 3 -32.32 7.41 23.50
C LYS A 3 -30.84 7.63 23.71
N ASN A 4 -30.08 6.56 23.94
CA ASN A 4 -28.64 6.60 23.73
C ASN A 4 -28.45 6.66 22.21
N ALA A 5 -28.42 7.88 21.68
CA ALA A 5 -27.76 8.11 20.42
C ALA A 5 -26.29 7.78 20.69
N ASP A 6 -25.87 6.59 20.25
CA ASP A 6 -24.46 6.23 20.18
C ASP A 6 -23.75 7.38 19.47
N GLU A 7 -22.82 8.02 20.18
CA GLU A 7 -21.98 9.09 19.66
C GLU A 7 -21.49 8.65 18.30
N SER A 8 -21.80 9.44 17.26
CA SER A 8 -21.48 9.17 15.87
C SER A 8 -20.15 8.44 15.75
N SER A 9 -20.18 7.13 15.47
CA SER A 9 -18.98 6.35 15.25
C SER A 9 -18.13 7.11 14.24
N ASN A 10 -16.96 7.60 14.66
CA ASN A 10 -16.07 8.31 13.76
C ASN A 10 -15.80 7.39 12.57
N TYR A 11 -16.17 7.85 11.36
CA TYR A 11 -16.14 6.99 10.18
C TYR A 11 -14.72 6.47 9.91
N THR A 12 -13.68 7.23 10.26
CA THR A 12 -12.29 6.77 10.14
C THR A 12 -12.00 5.60 11.08
N THR A 13 -12.46 5.67 12.33
CA THR A 13 -12.34 4.53 13.27
C THR A 13 -13.10 3.30 12.79
N THR A 14 -14.27 3.48 12.18
CA THR A 14 -15.01 2.35 11.58
C THR A 14 -14.28 1.79 10.35
N ASN A 15 -13.73 2.63 9.49
CA ASN A 15 -12.97 2.22 8.31
C ASN A 15 -11.72 1.43 8.70
N ALA A 16 -10.88 1.98 9.59
CA ALA A 16 -9.69 1.31 10.10
C ALA A 16 -10.01 -0.10 10.60
N ARG A 17 -11.02 -0.23 11.47
CA ARG A 17 -11.45 -1.53 12.02
C ARG A 17 -11.93 -2.52 10.94
N ILE A 18 -12.58 -2.04 9.89
CA ILE A 18 -13.03 -2.91 8.78
C ILE A 18 -11.82 -3.38 7.96
N ILE A 19 -10.91 -2.47 7.64
CA ILE A 19 -9.68 -2.80 6.90
C ILE A 19 -8.81 -3.78 7.70
N ASP A 20 -8.58 -3.54 8.99
CA ASP A 20 -7.82 -4.44 9.87
C ASP A 20 -8.36 -5.87 9.81
N LYS A 21 -9.69 -6.03 9.93
CA LYS A 21 -10.34 -7.34 9.81
C LYS A 21 -10.15 -7.99 8.46
N TRP A 22 -10.16 -7.21 7.37
CA TRP A 22 -9.89 -7.74 6.03
C TRP A 22 -8.44 -8.21 5.90
N VAL A 23 -7.48 -7.45 6.41
CA VAL A 23 -6.06 -7.83 6.44
C VAL A 23 -5.86 -9.11 7.24
N GLU A 24 -6.43 -9.20 8.45
CA GLU A 24 -6.41 -10.40 9.30
C GLU A 24 -7.03 -11.61 8.60
N SER A 25 -8.06 -11.39 7.78
CA SER A 25 -8.72 -12.44 6.98
C SER A 25 -7.95 -12.81 5.70
N GLY A 26 -6.76 -12.24 5.48
CA GLY A 26 -5.90 -12.55 4.34
C GLY A 26 -6.25 -11.79 3.06
N TRP A 27 -6.82 -10.59 3.17
CA TRP A 27 -7.09 -9.73 2.02
C TRP A 27 -5.81 -9.46 1.22
N GLU A 28 -5.87 -9.73 -0.08
CA GLU A 28 -4.69 -9.75 -0.97
C GLU A 28 -3.89 -8.45 -0.95
N TRP A 29 -4.59 -7.32 -0.87
CA TRP A 29 -3.99 -5.98 -0.91
C TRP A 29 -3.41 -5.53 0.43
N GLY A 30 -3.74 -6.22 1.53
CA GLY A 30 -3.19 -5.97 2.85
C GLY A 30 -1.94 -6.78 3.19
N LYS A 31 -1.53 -7.70 2.31
CA LYS A 31 -0.36 -8.56 2.54
C LYS A 31 0.93 -7.77 2.29
N PRO A 32 1.94 -7.83 3.18
CA PRO A 32 3.24 -7.28 2.85
C PRO A 32 3.92 -8.08 1.74
N ILE A 33 4.83 -7.45 0.99
CA ILE A 33 5.72 -8.18 0.10
C ILE A 33 6.65 -9.10 0.90
N ASN A 34 7.10 -10.19 0.27
CA ASN A 34 8.08 -11.08 0.90
C ASN A 34 9.51 -10.51 0.75
N HIS A 35 10.44 -11.11 1.49
CA HIS A 35 11.85 -10.68 1.51
C HIS A 35 12.54 -10.80 0.15
N GLU A 36 12.27 -11.88 -0.59
CA GLU A 36 12.87 -12.16 -1.89
C GLU A 36 12.44 -11.12 -2.94
N THR A 37 11.17 -10.72 -2.95
CA THR A 37 10.67 -9.64 -3.81
C THR A 37 11.43 -8.33 -3.58
N PHE A 38 11.72 -7.99 -2.32
CA PHE A 38 12.49 -6.80 -2.01
C PHE A 38 13.95 -6.90 -2.49
N LEU A 39 14.62 -8.05 -2.30
CA LEU A 39 15.98 -8.26 -2.78
C LEU A 39 16.08 -8.24 -4.30
N ASN A 40 15.12 -8.85 -5.01
CA ASN A 40 15.04 -8.79 -6.46
C ASN A 40 14.90 -7.34 -6.94
N ALA A 41 14.05 -6.54 -6.28
CA ALA A 41 13.90 -5.12 -6.61
C ALA A 41 15.20 -4.34 -6.44
N ARG A 42 16.02 -4.63 -5.42
CA ARG A 42 17.37 -4.03 -5.26
C ARG A 42 18.30 -4.34 -6.42
N MET A 43 18.10 -5.47 -7.09
CA MET A 43 18.85 -5.90 -8.27
C MET A 43 18.24 -5.38 -9.59
N GLY A 44 17.19 -4.57 -9.53
CA GLY A 44 16.48 -4.08 -10.72
C GLY A 44 15.51 -5.11 -11.31
N ILE A 45 15.22 -6.21 -10.62
CA ILE A 45 14.24 -7.22 -11.03
C ILE A 45 12.95 -6.95 -10.25
N TRP A 46 11.99 -6.27 -10.87
CA TRP A 46 10.77 -5.85 -10.19
C TRP A 46 9.58 -5.83 -11.13
N SER A 47 8.39 -5.88 -10.56
CA SER A 47 7.13 -5.62 -11.26
C SER A 47 6.10 -5.16 -10.25
N VAL A 48 5.22 -4.26 -10.68
CA VAL A 48 4.11 -3.75 -9.89
C VAL A 48 2.84 -3.96 -10.70
N VAL A 49 1.75 -4.37 -10.04
CA VAL A 49 0.48 -4.67 -10.71
C VAL A 49 -0.49 -3.48 -10.67
N LEU A 50 -1.14 -3.21 -11.81
CA LEU A 50 -2.23 -2.23 -11.96
C LEU A 50 -3.55 -2.82 -11.43
N THR A 51 -3.79 -4.09 -11.73
CA THR A 51 -4.88 -4.92 -11.21
C THR A 51 -4.30 -6.27 -10.85
N ARG A 52 -5.00 -7.10 -10.06
CA ARG A 52 -4.49 -8.35 -9.44
C ARG A 52 -3.52 -9.22 -10.28
N ILE A 53 -3.64 -9.20 -11.60
CA ILE A 53 -2.79 -9.98 -12.53
C ILE A 53 -2.13 -9.15 -13.64
N LYS A 54 -2.45 -7.87 -13.80
CA LYS A 54 -1.96 -7.05 -14.90
C LYS A 54 -0.79 -6.18 -14.42
N PRO A 55 0.45 -6.42 -14.88
CA PRO A 55 1.57 -5.54 -14.55
C PRO A 55 1.35 -4.15 -15.16
N VAL A 56 1.83 -3.13 -14.47
CA VAL A 56 2.02 -1.79 -15.03
C VAL A 56 3.22 -1.87 -15.98
N PRO A 57 3.13 -1.36 -17.22
CA PRO A 57 4.27 -1.25 -18.11
C PRO A 57 5.44 -0.50 -17.45
N GLU A 58 6.66 -1.02 -17.55
CA GLU A 58 7.84 -0.43 -16.88
C GLU A 58 8.16 0.97 -17.42
N ASP A 59 7.86 1.24 -18.68
CA ASP A 59 8.07 2.53 -19.36
C ASP A 59 7.13 3.64 -18.88
N TRP A 60 6.10 3.32 -18.09
CA TRP A 60 5.24 4.31 -17.44
C TRP A 60 5.88 4.92 -16.19
N PHE A 61 6.92 4.28 -15.65
CA PHE A 61 7.61 4.75 -14.46
C PHE A 61 8.76 5.69 -14.81
N CYS A 62 9.00 6.64 -13.91
CA CYS A 62 10.21 7.45 -13.94
C CYS A 62 11.44 6.63 -13.51
N ASP A 63 12.64 7.18 -13.70
CA ASP A 63 13.82 6.68 -13.00
C ASP A 63 13.62 6.85 -11.48
N PHE A 64 13.71 5.75 -10.75
CA PHE A 64 13.50 5.72 -9.30
C PHE A 64 14.66 6.31 -8.52
N LYS A 65 15.88 6.31 -9.08
CA LYS A 65 17.07 6.69 -8.32
C LYS A 65 16.99 8.16 -7.91
N ASN A 66 16.91 8.41 -6.59
CA ASN A 66 16.72 9.72 -5.98
C ASN A 66 15.36 10.40 -6.29
N ALA A 67 14.41 9.68 -6.87
CA ALA A 67 13.06 10.21 -7.07
C ALA A 67 12.35 10.39 -5.72
N ASN A 68 11.60 11.48 -5.57
CA ASN A 68 10.70 11.65 -4.43
C ASN A 68 9.31 11.13 -4.84
N ILE A 69 8.85 10.05 -4.22
CA ILE A 69 7.58 9.39 -4.55
C ILE A 69 6.61 9.54 -3.38
N LEU A 70 5.41 10.05 -3.67
CA LEU A 70 4.31 10.13 -2.73
C LEU A 70 3.25 9.07 -3.06
N GLY A 71 3.12 8.06 -2.21
CA GLY A 71 2.04 7.07 -2.26
C GLY A 71 0.82 7.59 -1.51
N LEU A 72 -0.21 8.02 -2.24
CA LEU A 72 -1.50 8.45 -1.69
C LEU A 72 -2.51 7.30 -1.70
N ALA A 73 -3.25 7.13 -0.61
CA ALA A 73 -4.28 6.10 -0.47
C ALA A 73 -3.74 4.69 -0.80
N CYS A 74 -2.51 4.42 -0.35
CA CYS A 74 -1.74 3.24 -0.73
C CYS A 74 -2.15 1.97 0.05
N GLY A 75 -3.02 2.08 1.06
CA GLY A 75 -3.83 1.00 1.63
C GLY A 75 -3.09 -0.28 2.02
N GLY A 76 -1.81 -0.22 2.40
CA GLY A 76 -1.00 -1.42 2.67
C GLY A 76 0.28 -1.58 1.84
N GLY A 77 0.67 -0.58 1.06
CA GLY A 77 2.09 -0.28 0.84
C GLY A 77 2.91 -1.32 0.07
N GLN A 78 2.35 -2.24 -0.73
CA GLN A 78 3.17 -3.26 -1.42
C GLN A 78 4.16 -2.68 -2.43
N GLN A 79 3.75 -1.62 -3.15
CA GLN A 79 4.54 -1.01 -4.22
C GLN A 79 5.68 -0.14 -3.68
N ILE A 80 5.48 0.49 -2.52
CA ILE A 80 6.40 1.48 -1.99
C ILE A 80 7.77 0.88 -1.58
N PRO A 81 7.84 -0.27 -0.88
CA PRO A 81 9.09 -0.98 -0.61
C PRO A 81 9.84 -1.35 -1.89
N ILE A 82 9.14 -1.65 -2.98
CA ILE A 82 9.75 -1.92 -4.29
C ILE A 82 10.43 -0.64 -4.80
N PHE A 83 9.73 0.49 -4.80
CA PHE A 83 10.30 1.76 -5.26
C PHE A 83 11.45 2.24 -4.36
N THR A 84 11.34 2.06 -3.05
CA THR A 84 12.43 2.31 -2.10
C THR A 84 13.63 1.40 -2.37
N ALA A 85 13.40 0.13 -2.73
CA ALA A 85 14.47 -0.79 -3.10
C ALA A 85 15.21 -0.35 -4.37
N LEU A 86 14.48 0.26 -5.32
CA LEU A 86 15.01 0.84 -6.56
C LEU A 86 15.71 2.19 -6.36
N GLY A 87 15.75 2.72 -5.13
CA GLY A 87 16.49 3.92 -4.77
C GLY A 87 15.67 5.20 -4.71
N ALA A 88 14.34 5.10 -4.70
CA ALA A 88 13.46 6.25 -4.47
C ALA A 88 13.36 6.61 -2.98
N SER A 89 13.18 7.90 -2.71
CA SER A 89 12.77 8.42 -1.41
C SER A 89 11.25 8.46 -1.36
N CYS A 90 10.65 7.50 -0.67
CA CYS A 90 9.20 7.32 -0.67
C CYS A 90 8.55 7.87 0.61
N THR A 91 7.41 8.55 0.44
CA THR A 91 6.49 8.92 1.52
C THR A 91 5.15 8.23 1.26
N VAL A 92 4.56 7.64 2.31
CA VAL A 92 3.24 7.00 2.22
C VAL A 92 2.26 7.74 3.10
N MET A 93 1.07 8.02 2.56
CA MET A 93 -0.04 8.59 3.30
C MET A 93 -1.31 7.82 2.98
N ASP A 94 -1.99 7.36 4.04
CA ASP A 94 -3.27 6.69 3.96
C ASP A 94 -4.21 7.24 5.04
N ILE A 95 -5.49 7.36 4.73
CA ILE A 95 -6.53 7.76 5.67
C ILE A 95 -7.27 6.48 6.06
N SER A 96 -6.63 5.72 6.93
CA SER A 96 -7.15 4.45 7.44
C SER A 96 -8.17 4.68 8.53
#